data_AF-A0A954GLE4-F1
#
_entry.id   AF-A0A954GLE4-F1
#
_cell.length_a   1.000
_cell.length_b   1.000
_cell.length_c   1.000
_cell.angle_alpha   90.00
_cell.angle_beta   90.00
_cell.angle_gamma   90.00
#
_symmetry.space_group_name_H-M   'P 1'
#
loop_
_entity.id
_entity.type
_entity.pdbx_description
1 polymer ?
#
loop_
_entity_poly.entity_id
_entity_poly.type
_entity_poly.pdbx_seq_one_letter_code
_entity_poly.pdbx_strand_id
1 'polypeptide(L)'
;MQEPQVNLKDPWIAAALAFLVPGLGHLYQGRLFKAAIYSFCILSLWAYGMYLSGGKIFQYRGEPGKPRTELLSFVAQCGVGAPGIFANIQTRRYRRLGEQPTTSLSETITAEFEGIVELQQGDEDLDEPVTGAIELSPEVGQFGDPTIIGRINGTLANGQQVDFMLGEGTRLGPVLRNSRRRAVEGEIVTQKDGRAIRSGRLRDASIPRSFWNWFAVPLSNYEEQELHRELGKYHELALVFTMIAGLLNVLAVWDAFDGPAYGYGYDSESDEDDTDLDRPETDEVERQTVATSA
;
A
#
# COMPACT_ATOMS: atom_id res chain seq x y z
N MET A 1 -37.16 24.93 -12.69
CA MET A 1 -36.09 23.98 -12.33
C MET A 1 -34.88 24.41 -13.12
N GLN A 2 -33.87 24.99 -12.46
CA GLN A 2 -32.66 25.47 -13.14
C GLN A 2 -31.85 24.26 -13.61
N GLU A 3 -31.44 24.26 -14.88
CA GLU A 3 -30.61 23.19 -15.45
C GLU A 3 -29.19 23.26 -14.87
N PRO A 4 -28.58 22.12 -14.49
CA PRO A 4 -27.21 22.11 -14.01
C PRO A 4 -26.25 22.55 -15.13
N GLN A 5 -25.50 23.63 -14.91
CA GLN A 5 -24.55 24.20 -15.88
C GLN A 5 -23.37 23.28 -16.25
N VAL A 6 -23.23 22.13 -15.59
CA VAL A 6 -22.16 21.14 -15.86
C VAL A 6 -22.81 19.78 -16.09
N ASN A 7 -22.59 19.19 -17.27
CA ASN A 7 -23.01 17.83 -17.58
C ASN A 7 -22.14 16.83 -16.80
N LEU A 8 -22.61 16.44 -15.62
CA LEU A 8 -21.96 15.45 -14.78
C LEU A 8 -22.30 14.03 -15.28
N LYS A 9 -21.26 13.21 -15.42
CA LYS A 9 -21.41 11.77 -15.67
C LYS A 9 -22.00 11.06 -14.44
N ASP A 10 -22.26 9.77 -14.57
CA ASP A 10 -22.81 8.91 -13.50
C ASP A 10 -22.12 9.13 -12.13
N PRO A 11 -22.85 9.65 -11.13
CA PRO A 11 -22.33 9.91 -9.78
C PRO A 11 -21.80 8.68 -9.06
N TRP A 12 -22.42 7.52 -9.24
CA TRP A 12 -22.02 6.29 -8.55
C TRP A 12 -20.67 5.79 -9.07
N ILE A 13 -20.46 5.88 -10.39
CA ILE A 13 -19.18 5.55 -11.02
C ILE A 13 -18.11 6.55 -10.55
N ALA A 14 -18.43 7.85 -10.49
CA ALA A 14 -17.49 8.86 -9.99
C ALA A 14 -17.07 8.58 -8.54
N ALA A 15 -18.03 8.28 -7.66
CA ALA A 15 -17.75 7.94 -6.26
C ALA A 15 -16.91 6.67 -6.13
N ALA A 16 -17.24 5.61 -6.87
CA ALA A 16 -16.50 4.36 -6.86
C ALA A 16 -15.05 4.55 -7.33
N LEU A 17 -14.84 5.33 -8.40
CA LEU A 17 -13.50 5.64 -8.92
C LEU A 17 -12.70 6.50 -7.93
N ALA A 18 -13.31 7.55 -7.35
CA ALA A 18 -12.67 8.38 -6.34
C ALA A 18 -12.31 7.57 -5.08
N PHE A 19 -13.13 6.58 -4.71
CA PHE A 19 -12.83 5.69 -3.61
C PHE A 19 -11.64 4.78 -3.97
N LEU A 20 -11.60 4.21 -5.17
CA LEU A 20 -10.53 3.29 -5.58
C LEU A 20 -9.17 3.99 -5.63
N VAL A 21 -9.13 5.18 -6.25
CA VAL A 21 -7.94 6.02 -6.40
C VAL A 21 -8.34 7.48 -6.15
N PRO A 22 -7.74 8.14 -5.14
CA PRO A 22 -8.01 9.54 -4.85
C PRO A 22 -7.92 10.43 -6.09
N GLY A 23 -8.98 11.21 -6.36
CA GLY A 23 -9.08 12.13 -7.50
C GLY A 23 -9.55 11.52 -8.84
N LEU A 24 -9.66 10.19 -8.95
CA LEU A 24 -10.04 9.53 -10.22
C LEU A 24 -11.52 9.77 -10.59
N GLY A 25 -12.41 9.90 -9.61
CA GLY A 25 -13.81 10.28 -9.86
C GLY A 25 -13.97 11.67 -10.46
N HIS A 26 -13.18 12.63 -9.99
CA HIS A 26 -13.15 13.99 -10.54
C HIS A 26 -12.58 14.01 -11.95
N LEU A 27 -11.55 13.20 -12.22
CA LEU A 27 -11.02 13.03 -13.57
C LEU A 27 -12.08 12.45 -14.51
N TYR A 28 -12.83 11.44 -14.06
CA TYR A 28 -13.95 10.88 -14.81
C TYR A 28 -15.00 11.93 -15.17
N GLN A 29 -15.33 12.82 -14.24
CA GLN A 29 -16.26 13.93 -14.44
C GLN A 29 -15.65 15.13 -15.22
N GLY A 30 -14.40 15.04 -15.68
CA GLY A 30 -13.73 16.11 -16.44
C GLY A 30 -13.16 17.25 -15.58
N ARG A 31 -13.15 17.11 -14.25
CA ARG A 31 -12.74 18.15 -13.28
C ARG A 31 -11.25 18.00 -12.94
N LEU A 32 -10.38 18.38 -13.89
CA LEU A 32 -8.93 18.15 -13.82
C LEU A 32 -8.25 18.81 -12.61
N PHE A 33 -8.59 20.06 -12.29
CA PHE A 33 -7.98 20.76 -11.16
C PHE A 33 -8.26 20.08 -9.82
N LYS A 34 -9.53 19.70 -9.58
CA LYS A 34 -9.92 18.94 -8.39
C LYS A 34 -9.26 17.57 -8.36
N ALA A 35 -9.23 16.86 -9.48
CA ALA A 35 -8.53 15.58 -9.59
C ALA A 35 -7.07 15.71 -9.17
N ALA A 36 -6.34 16.69 -9.72
CA ALA A 36 -4.94 16.93 -9.42
C ALA A 36 -4.70 17.23 -7.93
N ILE A 37 -5.48 18.14 -7.34
CA ILE A 37 -5.34 18.50 -5.91
C ILE A 37 -5.65 17.31 -5.01
N TYR A 38 -6.79 16.64 -5.22
CA TYR A 38 -7.16 15.50 -4.37
C TYR A 38 -6.16 14.35 -4.51
N SER A 39 -5.77 13.99 -5.73
CA SER A 39 -4.75 12.96 -5.96
C SER A 39 -3.42 13.34 -5.28
N PHE A 40 -2.88 14.53 -5.54
CA PHE A 40 -1.58 14.93 -5.02
C PHE A 40 -1.59 15.03 -3.49
N CYS A 41 -2.55 15.73 -2.90
CA CYS A 41 -2.60 15.93 -1.45
C CYS A 41 -2.83 14.61 -0.70
N ILE A 42 -3.79 13.79 -1.12
CA ILE A 42 -4.14 12.55 -0.40
C ILE A 42 -3.03 11.51 -0.58
N LEU A 43 -2.53 11.29 -1.80
CA LEU A 43 -1.52 10.27 -2.06
C LEU A 43 -0.16 10.65 -1.48
N SER A 44 0.25 11.92 -1.52
CA SER A 44 1.50 12.35 -0.88
C SER A 44 1.44 12.22 0.64
N LEU A 45 0.31 12.58 1.26
CA LEU A 45 0.11 12.45 2.70
C LEU A 45 0.14 10.98 3.13
N TRP A 46 -0.56 10.12 2.39
CA TRP A 46 -0.55 8.68 2.63
C TRP A 46 0.86 8.09 2.42
N ALA A 47 1.51 8.42 1.31
CA ALA A 47 2.86 7.94 0.99
C ALA A 47 3.88 8.40 2.05
N TYR A 48 3.75 9.61 2.56
CA TYR A 48 4.59 10.12 3.64
C TYR A 48 4.38 9.34 4.95
N GLY A 49 3.13 9.05 5.32
CA GLY A 49 2.84 8.16 6.46
C GLY A 49 3.40 6.74 6.28
N MET A 50 3.32 6.19 5.06
CA MET A 50 3.94 4.90 4.74
C MET A 50 5.47 4.94 4.80
N TYR A 51 6.09 6.03 4.36
CA TYR A 51 7.52 6.25 4.45
C TYR A 51 7.98 6.29 5.92
N LEU A 52 7.32 7.08 6.77
CA LEU A 52 7.65 7.21 8.19
C LEU A 52 7.54 5.90 8.97
N SER A 53 6.73 4.95 8.49
CA SER A 53 6.52 3.66 9.14
C SER A 53 7.29 2.49 8.52
N GLY A 54 8.14 2.75 7.51
CA GLY A 54 8.77 1.70 6.71
C GLY A 54 7.78 0.86 5.88
N GLY A 55 6.52 1.28 5.81
CA GLY A 55 5.41 0.58 5.16
C GLY A 55 4.65 -0.41 6.05
N LYS A 56 4.89 -0.40 7.36
CA LYS A 56 4.36 -1.43 8.28
C LYS A 56 3.04 -1.05 8.97
N ILE A 57 2.64 0.22 9.02
CA ILE A 57 1.47 0.67 9.81
C ILE A 57 0.11 0.36 9.20
N PHE A 58 0.03 0.21 7.87
CA PHE A 58 -1.21 0.01 7.15
C PHE A 58 -1.61 -1.47 7.15
N GLN A 59 -2.33 -1.89 8.19
CA GLN A 59 -2.72 -3.28 8.40
C GLN A 59 -4.02 -3.37 9.20
N TYR A 60 -4.69 -4.51 9.14
CA TYR A 60 -5.86 -4.77 9.97
C TYR A 60 -5.46 -4.86 11.46
N ARG A 61 -6.17 -4.13 12.32
CA ARG A 61 -5.94 -4.09 13.78
C ARG A 61 -7.20 -4.39 14.61
N GLY A 62 -8.13 -5.17 14.06
CA GLY A 62 -9.41 -5.50 14.70
C GLY A 62 -9.42 -6.84 15.43
N GLU A 63 -8.36 -7.16 16.19
CA GLU A 63 -8.28 -8.45 16.90
C GLU A 63 -9.14 -8.48 18.18
N PRO A 64 -9.72 -9.64 18.55
CA PRO A 64 -10.43 -9.78 19.82
C PRO A 64 -9.51 -9.41 21.00
N GLY A 65 -9.99 -8.51 21.88
CA GLY A 65 -9.23 -8.04 23.04
C GLY A 65 -8.44 -6.75 22.83
N LYS A 66 -8.31 -6.26 21.59
CA LYS A 66 -7.71 -4.95 21.31
C LYS A 66 -8.72 -3.80 21.45
N PRO A 67 -8.27 -2.59 21.83
CA PRO A 67 -9.16 -1.44 21.99
C PRO A 67 -9.82 -1.05 20.66
N ARG A 68 -11.06 -0.56 20.73
CA ARG A 68 -11.83 -0.16 19.53
C ARG A 68 -11.16 0.96 18.75
N THR A 69 -10.30 1.75 19.39
CA THR A 69 -9.52 2.82 18.75
C THR A 69 -8.61 2.30 17.65
N GLU A 70 -8.00 1.13 17.81
CA GLU A 70 -7.15 0.53 16.77
C GLU A 70 -7.93 0.14 15.52
N LEU A 71 -9.12 -0.44 15.71
CA LEU A 71 -10.04 -0.72 14.61
C LEU A 71 -10.48 0.56 13.91
N LEU A 72 -10.81 1.60 14.67
CA LEU A 72 -11.20 2.90 14.11
C LEU A 72 -10.06 3.52 13.28
N SER A 73 -8.82 3.44 13.75
CA SER A 73 -7.65 3.90 13.01
C SER A 73 -7.49 3.16 11.67
N PHE A 74 -7.71 1.84 11.66
CA PHE A 74 -7.69 1.06 10.43
C PHE A 74 -8.85 1.43 9.48
N VAL A 75 -10.06 1.62 10.00
CA VAL A 75 -11.22 2.01 9.19
C VAL A 75 -11.01 3.39 8.55
N ALA A 76 -10.46 4.35 9.29
CA ALA A 76 -10.09 5.65 8.76
C ALA A 76 -9.07 5.50 7.60
N GLN A 77 -8.03 4.70 7.79
CA GLN A 77 -7.02 4.42 6.76
C GLN A 77 -7.60 3.72 5.52
N CYS A 78 -8.61 2.86 5.66
CA CYS A 78 -9.28 2.23 4.52
C CYS A 78 -9.94 3.25 3.57
N GLY A 79 -10.23 4.47 4.04
CA GLY A 79 -10.73 5.55 3.21
C GLY A 79 -9.82 5.89 2.03
N VAL A 80 -8.51 5.58 2.09
CA VAL A 80 -7.55 5.82 0.97
C VAL A 80 -7.85 4.95 -0.26
N GLY A 81 -8.66 3.89 -0.13
CA GLY A 81 -9.19 3.15 -1.26
C GLY A 81 -8.62 1.76 -1.43
N ALA A 82 -8.08 1.49 -2.62
CA ALA A 82 -7.56 0.17 -3.02
C ALA A 82 -6.58 -0.46 -1.99
N PRO A 83 -5.67 0.29 -1.33
CA PRO A 83 -4.83 -0.29 -0.28
C PRO A 83 -5.65 -0.93 0.85
N GLY A 84 -6.78 -0.33 1.27
CA GLY A 84 -7.64 -0.85 2.32
C GLY A 84 -8.29 -2.19 1.95
N ILE A 85 -8.73 -2.31 0.69
CA ILE A 85 -9.24 -3.58 0.15
C ILE A 85 -8.13 -4.63 0.19
N PHE A 86 -6.92 -4.27 -0.23
CA PHE A 86 -5.78 -5.16 -0.23
C PHE A 86 -5.42 -5.67 1.18
N ALA A 87 -5.40 -4.80 2.20
CA ALA A 87 -5.16 -5.19 3.59
C ALA A 87 -6.17 -6.22 4.12
N ASN A 88 -7.45 -6.09 3.72
CA ASN A 88 -8.48 -7.06 4.06
C ASN A 88 -8.22 -8.44 3.42
N ILE A 89 -7.80 -8.46 2.15
CA ILE A 89 -7.40 -9.70 1.46
C ILE A 89 -6.19 -10.33 2.17
N GLN A 90 -5.20 -9.52 2.52
CA GLN A 90 -3.99 -9.98 3.22
C GLN A 90 -4.31 -10.59 4.58
N THR A 91 -5.23 -9.98 5.33
CA THR A 91 -5.65 -10.51 6.63
C THR A 91 -6.32 -11.88 6.49
N ARG A 92 -7.14 -12.08 5.45
CA ARG A 92 -7.74 -13.40 5.15
C ARG A 92 -6.70 -14.42 4.71
N ARG A 93 -5.64 -14.01 4.00
CA ARG A 93 -4.53 -14.91 3.64
C ARG A 93 -3.70 -15.27 4.87
N TYR A 94 -3.38 -14.29 5.71
CA TYR A 94 -2.63 -14.47 6.95
C TYR A 94 -3.30 -15.46 7.89
N ARG A 95 -4.62 -15.30 8.13
CA ARG A 95 -5.39 -16.24 8.96
C ARG A 95 -5.46 -17.66 8.41
N ARG A 96 -5.31 -17.85 7.09
CA ARG A 96 -5.30 -19.18 6.45
C ARG A 96 -3.94 -19.87 6.51
N LEU A 97 -2.87 -19.11 6.30
CA LEU A 97 -1.50 -19.64 6.23
C LEU A 97 -0.81 -19.70 7.60
N GLY A 98 -1.21 -18.85 8.53
CA GLY A 98 -0.64 -18.76 9.87
C GLY A 98 0.79 -18.22 9.90
N GLU A 99 1.38 -18.28 11.09
CA GLU A 99 2.71 -17.77 11.42
C GLU A 99 3.79 -18.85 11.44
N GLN A 100 3.50 -20.04 10.94
CA GLN A 100 4.42 -21.16 11.04
C GLN A 100 5.59 -20.99 10.05
N PRO A 101 6.83 -21.32 10.47
CA PRO A 101 7.94 -21.46 9.55
C PRO A 101 7.63 -22.46 8.44
N THR A 102 8.17 -22.21 7.26
CA THR A 102 8.04 -23.09 6.10
C THR A 102 9.17 -24.11 6.13
N THR A 103 8.81 -25.37 6.25
CA THR A 103 9.73 -26.52 6.32
C THR A 103 9.77 -27.34 5.04
N SER A 104 8.90 -27.03 4.07
CA SER A 104 8.86 -27.68 2.75
C SER A 104 8.57 -26.66 1.66
N LEU A 105 9.06 -26.92 0.45
CA LEU A 105 8.83 -26.10 -0.74
C LEU A 105 8.12 -26.93 -1.81
N SER A 106 7.43 -26.25 -2.72
CA SER A 106 6.88 -26.86 -3.94
C SER A 106 7.80 -26.66 -5.14
N GLU A 107 8.58 -25.57 -5.14
CA GLU A 107 9.45 -25.15 -6.23
C GLU A 107 10.76 -24.61 -5.65
N THR A 108 11.82 -24.67 -6.45
CA THR A 108 13.13 -24.10 -6.09
C THR A 108 13.05 -22.58 -6.04
N ILE A 109 13.62 -22.00 -4.98
CA ILE A 109 13.71 -20.55 -4.78
C ILE A 109 15.18 -20.14 -4.89
N THR A 110 15.47 -19.29 -5.87
CA THR A 110 16.78 -18.64 -6.00
C THR A 110 16.63 -17.17 -5.67
N ALA A 111 17.44 -16.66 -4.74
CA ALA A 111 17.42 -15.27 -4.34
C ALA A 111 18.79 -14.79 -3.86
N GLU A 112 18.98 -13.48 -3.83
CA GLU A 112 20.08 -12.89 -3.08
C GLU A 112 19.83 -13.06 -1.58
N PHE A 113 20.88 -13.29 -0.82
CA PHE A 113 20.81 -13.42 0.63
C PHE A 113 21.96 -12.67 1.30
N GLU A 114 21.69 -12.34 2.56
CA GLU A 114 22.62 -11.74 3.49
C GLU A 114 22.39 -12.42 4.83
N GLY A 115 23.46 -12.79 5.53
CA GLY A 115 23.39 -13.47 6.82
C GLY A 115 24.74 -13.64 7.48
N ILE A 116 24.76 -14.38 8.58
CA ILE A 116 25.97 -14.71 9.34
C ILE A 116 26.13 -16.22 9.30
N VAL A 117 27.34 -16.66 9.00
CA VAL A 117 27.73 -18.06 9.02
C VAL A 117 28.54 -18.29 10.29
N GLU A 118 28.03 -19.15 11.16
CA GLU A 118 28.65 -19.60 12.41
C GLU A 118 29.36 -20.92 12.11
N LEU A 119 30.68 -20.89 11.96
CA LEU A 119 31.50 -22.08 11.66
C LEU A 119 32.13 -22.61 12.94
N GLN A 120 32.04 -23.92 13.14
CA GLN A 120 32.66 -24.58 14.28
C GLN A 120 34.12 -24.91 13.93
N GLN A 121 35.07 -24.12 14.45
CA GLN A 121 36.51 -24.33 14.22
C GLN A 121 37.23 -24.63 15.53
N GLY A 122 37.27 -25.92 15.91
CA GLY A 122 37.88 -26.34 17.17
C GLY A 122 36.93 -26.13 18.34
N ASP A 123 37.31 -25.29 19.30
CA ASP A 123 36.56 -25.00 20.54
C ASP A 123 35.91 -23.60 20.53
N GLU A 124 36.10 -22.82 19.46
CA GLU A 124 35.52 -21.49 19.27
C GLU A 124 34.57 -21.47 18.06
N ASP A 125 33.43 -20.80 18.22
CA ASP A 125 32.49 -20.50 17.14
C ASP A 125 32.89 -19.18 16.47
N LEU A 126 33.12 -19.23 15.15
CA LEU A 126 33.48 -18.06 14.35
C LEU A 126 32.26 -17.56 13.57
N ASP A 127 31.79 -16.38 13.93
CA ASP A 127 30.71 -15.67 13.26
C ASP A 127 31.25 -14.78 12.13
N GLU A 128 31.00 -15.17 10.89
CA GLU A 128 31.39 -14.39 9.71
C GLU A 128 30.19 -13.93 8.88
N PRO A 129 30.04 -12.62 8.61
CA PRO A 129 29.04 -12.12 7.67
C PRO A 129 29.29 -12.65 6.26
N VAL A 130 28.22 -13.10 5.61
CA VAL A 130 28.23 -13.60 4.24
C VAL A 130 27.13 -12.92 3.42
N THR A 131 27.47 -12.59 2.17
CA THR A 131 26.52 -12.07 1.19
C THR A 131 26.65 -12.82 -0.12
N GLY A 132 25.55 -13.08 -0.81
CA GLY A 132 25.60 -13.85 -2.06
C GLY A 132 24.25 -14.28 -2.59
N ALA A 133 24.22 -15.41 -3.29
CA ALA A 133 23.03 -16.06 -3.77
C ALA A 133 22.74 -17.34 -2.97
N ILE A 134 21.47 -17.58 -2.67
CA ILE A 134 20.97 -18.79 -2.05
C ILE A 134 19.99 -19.47 -3.00
N GLU A 135 20.13 -20.77 -3.14
CA GLU A 135 19.24 -21.64 -3.89
C GLU A 135 18.64 -22.64 -2.90
N LEU A 136 17.32 -22.60 -2.71
CA LEU A 136 16.59 -23.47 -1.78
C LEU A 136 15.70 -24.40 -2.61
N SER A 137 15.94 -25.70 -2.53
CA SER A 137 15.23 -26.70 -3.31
C SER A 137 14.43 -27.63 -2.40
N PRO A 138 13.23 -28.07 -2.85
CA PRO A 138 12.49 -29.10 -2.15
C PRO A 138 13.17 -30.45 -2.30
N GLU A 139 13.30 -31.17 -1.20
CA GLU A 139 13.81 -32.55 -1.20
C GLU A 139 13.00 -33.41 -0.22
N VAL A 140 13.17 -34.73 -0.32
CA VAL A 140 12.61 -35.68 0.63
C VAL A 140 13.72 -36.07 1.58
N GLY A 141 13.59 -35.71 2.85
CA GLY A 141 14.60 -36.00 3.87
C GLY A 141 14.72 -37.51 4.14
N GLN A 142 15.73 -37.87 4.93
CA GLN A 142 16.06 -39.27 5.27
C GLN A 142 14.89 -40.08 5.86
N PHE A 143 13.90 -39.41 6.47
CA PHE A 143 12.71 -40.04 7.07
C PHE A 143 11.47 -40.04 6.16
N GLY A 144 11.59 -39.59 4.91
CA GLY A 144 10.46 -39.50 3.97
C GLY A 144 9.62 -38.23 4.11
N ASP A 145 9.95 -37.36 5.05
CA ASP A 145 9.30 -36.06 5.22
C ASP A 145 9.76 -35.06 4.16
N PRO A 146 8.88 -34.15 3.68
CA PRO A 146 9.29 -33.08 2.78
C PRO A 146 10.15 -32.07 3.53
N THR A 147 11.38 -31.87 3.07
CA THR A 147 12.38 -30.99 3.66
C THR A 147 12.85 -29.95 2.65
N ILE A 148 13.72 -29.05 3.11
CA ILE A 148 14.38 -28.05 2.28
C ILE A 148 15.86 -28.27 2.42
N ILE A 149 16.53 -28.39 1.29
CA ILE A 149 17.97 -28.25 1.21
C ILE A 149 18.31 -26.94 0.52
N GLY A 150 19.52 -26.46 0.79
CA GLY A 150 19.97 -25.23 0.20
C GLY A 150 21.41 -25.30 -0.28
N ARG A 151 21.75 -24.44 -1.22
CA ARG A 151 23.12 -24.13 -1.58
C ARG A 151 23.31 -22.62 -1.51
N ILE A 152 24.39 -22.22 -0.88
CA ILE A 152 24.78 -20.83 -0.70
C ILE A 152 26.07 -20.62 -1.47
N ASN A 153 26.04 -19.70 -2.42
CA ASN A 153 27.22 -19.21 -3.11
C ASN A 153 27.40 -17.75 -2.71
N GLY A 154 28.42 -17.46 -1.91
CA GLY A 154 28.61 -16.12 -1.35
C GLY A 154 30.05 -15.73 -1.15
N THR A 155 30.24 -14.49 -0.72
CA THR A 155 31.53 -13.93 -0.35
C THR A 155 31.48 -13.57 1.13
N LEU A 156 32.44 -14.07 1.89
CA LEU A 156 32.65 -13.73 3.29
C LEU A 156 33.21 -12.30 3.42
N ALA A 157 33.11 -11.72 4.60
CA ALA A 157 33.65 -10.37 4.88
C ALA A 157 35.16 -10.24 4.58
N ASN A 158 35.91 -11.34 4.64
CA ASN A 158 37.34 -11.41 4.29
C ASN A 158 37.62 -11.46 2.77
N GLY A 159 36.59 -11.44 1.92
CA GLY A 159 36.69 -11.52 0.46
C GLY A 159 36.80 -12.95 -0.09
N GLN A 160 36.79 -13.98 0.76
CA GLN A 160 36.83 -15.37 0.34
C GLN A 160 35.47 -15.79 -0.23
N GLN A 161 35.49 -16.41 -1.42
CA GLN A 161 34.32 -17.05 -1.99
C GLN A 161 34.08 -18.40 -1.30
N VAL A 162 32.83 -18.63 -0.93
CA VAL A 162 32.39 -19.83 -0.24
C VAL A 162 31.16 -20.42 -0.93
N ASP A 163 31.15 -21.75 -0.97
CA ASP A 163 30.05 -22.56 -1.44
C ASP A 163 29.66 -23.51 -0.30
N PHE A 164 28.53 -23.23 0.34
CA PHE A 164 28.03 -23.98 1.47
C PHE A 164 26.76 -24.72 1.10
N MET A 165 26.65 -25.97 1.53
CA MET A 165 25.41 -26.73 1.46
C MET A 165 24.66 -26.59 2.78
N LEU A 166 23.35 -26.36 2.70
CA LEU A 166 22.44 -26.38 3.83
C LEU A 166 21.74 -27.74 3.90
N GLY A 167 21.72 -28.33 5.09
CA GLY A 167 21.12 -29.65 5.33
C GLY A 167 19.60 -29.65 5.43
N GLU A 168 19.02 -30.83 5.68
CA GLU A 168 17.58 -31.10 5.77
C GLU A 168 16.83 -30.26 6.83
N GLY A 169 17.56 -29.68 7.80
CA GLY A 169 17.02 -28.82 8.85
C GLY A 169 16.72 -27.38 8.42
N THR A 170 16.86 -27.05 7.14
CA THR A 170 16.66 -25.68 6.64
C THR A 170 15.19 -25.27 6.70
N ARG A 171 14.93 -24.09 7.25
CA ARG A 171 13.59 -23.52 7.43
C ARG A 171 13.59 -22.09 6.93
N LEU A 172 12.50 -21.70 6.29
CA LEU A 172 12.23 -20.30 6.01
C LEU A 172 11.24 -19.77 7.03
N GLY A 173 11.32 -18.48 7.31
CA GLY A 173 10.27 -17.78 8.04
C GLY A 173 8.90 -17.89 7.34
N PRO A 174 7.83 -17.40 7.98
CA PRO A 174 6.46 -17.58 7.47
C PRO A 174 6.28 -16.98 6.07
N VAL A 175 5.40 -17.59 5.27
CA VAL A 175 5.10 -17.14 3.90
C VAL A 175 4.61 -15.69 3.86
N LEU A 176 3.82 -15.28 4.86
CA LEU A 176 3.31 -13.92 5.03
C LEU A 176 3.85 -13.33 6.33
N ARG A 177 4.39 -12.11 6.26
CA ARG A 177 4.89 -11.35 7.42
C ARG A 177 5.11 -9.91 6.99
N ASN A 178 4.87 -8.94 7.87
CA ASN A 178 5.03 -7.52 7.59
C ASN A 178 6.52 -7.08 7.64
N SER A 179 7.38 -7.85 6.97
CA SER A 179 8.81 -7.64 6.86
C SER A 179 9.23 -7.82 5.39
N ARG A 180 10.00 -6.87 4.85
CA ARG A 180 10.47 -6.92 3.44
C ARG A 180 11.43 -8.08 3.17
N ARG A 181 12.05 -8.61 4.22
CA ARG A 181 12.93 -9.77 4.15
C ARG A 181 12.30 -10.94 4.88
N ARG A 182 12.63 -12.15 4.43
CA ARG A 182 12.18 -13.42 4.99
C ARG A 182 13.40 -14.13 5.57
N ALA A 183 13.34 -14.45 6.86
CA ALA A 183 14.42 -15.16 7.53
C ALA A 183 14.63 -16.55 6.91
N VAL A 184 15.87 -16.99 6.87
CA VAL A 184 16.30 -18.34 6.49
C VAL A 184 17.20 -18.83 7.61
N GLU A 185 16.88 -19.99 8.15
CA GLU A 185 17.70 -20.67 9.15
C GLU A 185 18.06 -22.03 8.61
N GLY A 186 19.32 -22.45 8.74
CA GLY A 186 19.76 -23.74 8.25
C GLY A 186 21.04 -24.18 8.90
N GLU A 187 21.29 -25.49 8.88
CA GLU A 187 22.57 -26.05 9.30
C GLU A 187 23.49 -26.18 8.09
N ILE A 188 24.74 -25.76 8.23
CA ILE A 188 25.75 -25.87 7.18
C ILE A 188 26.36 -27.25 7.28
N VAL A 189 26.34 -27.98 6.17
CA VAL A 189 26.87 -29.34 6.08
C VAL A 189 28.02 -29.40 5.09
N THR A 190 29.08 -30.11 5.49
CA THR A 190 30.20 -30.46 4.60
C THR A 190 30.14 -31.95 4.33
N GLN A 191 30.19 -32.35 3.06
CA GLN A 191 30.36 -33.77 2.73
C GLN A 191 31.79 -34.21 3.00
N LYS A 192 31.95 -35.18 3.92
CA LYS A 192 33.22 -35.85 4.19
C LYS A 192 32.99 -37.35 4.19
N ASP A 193 33.74 -38.08 3.37
CA ASP A 193 33.65 -39.55 3.25
C ASP A 193 32.23 -40.07 2.95
N GLY A 194 31.48 -39.35 2.11
CA GLY A 194 30.11 -39.72 1.73
C GLY A 194 29.06 -39.51 2.82
N ARG A 195 29.42 -38.89 3.95
CA ARG A 195 28.50 -38.49 5.02
C ARG A 195 28.44 -36.97 5.12
N ALA A 196 27.23 -36.43 5.29
CA ALA A 196 27.05 -35.01 5.60
C ALA A 196 27.39 -34.78 7.08
N ILE A 197 28.47 -34.05 7.34
CA ILE A 197 28.88 -33.66 8.70
C ILE A 197 28.45 -32.21 8.90
N ARG A 198 27.76 -31.92 10.01
CA ARG A 198 27.42 -30.56 10.41
C ARG A 198 28.73 -29.78 10.69
N SER A 199 28.93 -28.69 9.96
CA SER A 199 30.13 -27.85 10.06
C SER A 199 29.83 -26.45 10.61
N GLY A 200 28.55 -26.07 10.70
CA GLY A 200 28.15 -24.77 11.21
C GLY A 200 26.65 -24.54 11.16
N ARG A 201 26.24 -23.28 11.38
CA ARG A 201 24.86 -22.83 11.27
C ARG A 201 24.80 -21.50 10.50
N LEU A 202 23.73 -21.33 9.74
CA LEU A 202 23.36 -20.05 9.15
C LEU A 202 22.40 -19.32 10.10
N ARG A 203 22.82 -18.14 10.58
CA ARG A 203 22.07 -17.28 11.50
C ARG A 203 21.80 -15.92 10.88
N ASP A 204 20.70 -15.29 11.31
CA ASP A 204 20.23 -13.99 10.85
C ASP A 204 20.19 -13.82 9.33
N ALA A 205 20.12 -14.94 8.61
CA ALA A 205 20.10 -14.93 7.16
C ALA A 205 18.71 -14.56 6.68
N SER A 206 18.67 -13.79 5.60
CA SER A 206 17.42 -13.28 5.09
C SER A 206 17.45 -13.11 3.58
N ILE A 207 16.33 -13.42 2.95
CA ILE A 207 16.09 -13.26 1.51
C ILE A 207 15.01 -12.20 1.26
N PRO A 208 15.02 -11.51 0.11
CA PRO A 208 13.97 -10.57 -0.23
C PRO A 208 12.61 -11.28 -0.32
N ARG A 209 11.58 -10.62 0.19
CA ARG A 209 10.19 -11.11 0.13
C ARG A 209 9.43 -10.35 -0.94
N SER A 210 8.63 -11.07 -1.72
CA SER A 210 7.72 -10.46 -2.69
C SER A 210 6.79 -9.44 -2.04
N PHE A 211 6.53 -8.33 -2.73
CA PHE A 211 5.61 -7.26 -2.29
C PHE A 211 4.28 -7.80 -1.78
N TRP A 212 3.70 -8.75 -2.53
CA TRP A 212 2.42 -9.39 -2.22
C TRP A 212 2.41 -10.23 -0.95
N ASN A 213 3.58 -10.51 -0.37
CA ASN A 213 3.70 -11.35 0.82
C ASN A 213 4.11 -10.57 2.07
N TRP A 214 4.32 -9.25 1.96
CA TRP A 214 4.61 -8.39 3.11
C TRP A 214 3.72 -7.17 3.26
N PHE A 215 3.35 -6.54 2.14
CA PHE A 215 2.61 -5.29 2.21
C PHE A 215 1.23 -5.54 2.82
N ALA A 216 0.85 -4.71 3.78
CA ALA A 216 -0.41 -4.75 4.51
C ALA A 216 -0.76 -6.09 5.18
N VAL A 217 0.25 -6.90 5.49
CA VAL A 217 0.11 -8.12 6.30
C VAL A 217 0.02 -7.71 7.78
N PRO A 218 -0.87 -8.32 8.59
CA PRO A 218 -0.89 -8.08 10.03
C PRO A 218 0.46 -8.36 10.71
N LEU A 219 0.84 -7.51 11.66
CA LEU A 219 1.98 -7.70 12.56
C LEU A 219 1.56 -8.63 13.71
N SER A 220 2.46 -9.52 14.12
CA SER A 220 2.28 -10.22 15.40
C SER A 220 2.46 -9.25 16.57
N ASN A 221 2.00 -9.63 17.77
CA ASN A 221 2.15 -8.80 18.98
C ASN A 221 3.62 -8.44 19.28
N TYR A 222 4.54 -9.37 19.00
CA TYR A 222 5.97 -9.12 19.17
C TYR A 222 6.49 -8.09 18.15
N GLU A 223 6.09 -8.22 16.88
CA GLU A 223 6.51 -7.28 15.84
C GLU A 223 5.90 -5.89 16.02
N GLU A 224 4.68 -5.81 16.56
CA GLU A 224 4.07 -4.53 16.89
C GLU A 224 4.83 -3.82 18.02
N GLN A 225 5.17 -4.54 19.09
CA GLN A 225 6.00 -3.99 20.17
C GLN A 225 7.37 -3.52 19.67
N GLU A 226 8.00 -4.33 18.80
CA GLU A 226 9.27 -3.99 18.19
C GLU A 226 9.15 -2.75 17.29
N LEU A 227 8.08 -2.67 16.49
CA LEU A 227 7.81 -1.52 15.65
C LEU A 227 7.61 -0.24 16.48
N HIS A 228 6.87 -0.33 17.59
CA HIS A 228 6.70 0.77 18.53
C HIS A 228 8.03 1.19 19.16
N ARG A 229 8.90 0.23 19.47
CA ARG A 229 10.24 0.47 20.01
C ARG A 229 11.15 1.16 19.00
N GLU A 230 11.14 0.72 17.74
CA GLU A 230 11.96 1.26 16.65
C GLU A 230 11.52 2.67 16.25
N LEU A 231 10.23 2.87 15.99
CA LEU A 231 9.70 4.13 15.44
C LEU A 231 9.40 5.18 16.50
N GLY A 232 9.08 4.76 17.73
CA GLY A 232 8.67 5.66 18.80
C GLY A 232 7.57 6.63 18.36
N LYS A 233 7.85 7.94 18.43
CA LYS A 233 6.89 9.01 18.05
C LYS A 233 6.52 9.00 16.57
N TYR A 234 7.38 8.50 15.69
CA TYR A 234 7.09 8.44 14.25
C TYR A 234 5.98 7.45 13.93
N HIS A 235 5.77 6.42 14.77
CA HIS A 235 4.67 5.49 14.63
C HIS A 235 3.31 6.20 14.71
N GLU A 236 3.09 7.00 15.76
CA GLU A 236 1.86 7.75 15.95
C GLU A 236 1.64 8.77 14.84
N LEU A 237 2.71 9.47 14.44
CA LEU A 237 2.64 10.44 13.37
C LEU A 237 2.26 9.80 12.03
N ALA A 238 2.84 8.63 11.72
CA ALA A 238 2.51 7.87 10.52
C ALA A 238 1.04 7.40 10.51
N LEU A 239 0.53 6.94 11.65
CA LEU A 239 -0.88 6.61 11.82
C LEU A 239 -1.77 7.83 11.57
N VAL A 240 -1.46 8.97 12.18
CA VAL A 240 -2.24 10.20 12.01
C VAL A 240 -2.28 10.65 10.54
N PHE A 241 -1.13 10.67 9.85
CA PHE A 241 -1.11 11.06 8.44
C PHE A 241 -1.95 10.14 7.55
N THR A 242 -1.85 8.83 7.73
CA THR A 242 -2.62 7.87 6.93
C THR A 242 -4.12 7.88 7.27
N MET A 243 -4.49 8.12 8.52
CA MET A 243 -5.89 8.34 8.90
C MET A 243 -6.45 9.62 8.27
N ILE A 244 -5.73 10.74 8.36
CA ILE A 244 -6.15 12.01 7.75
C ILE A 244 -6.31 11.83 6.23
N ALA A 245 -5.34 11.17 5.57
CA ALA A 245 -5.43 10.89 4.14
C ALA A 245 -6.70 10.10 3.79
N GLY A 246 -7.03 9.06 4.56
CA GLY A 246 -8.22 8.26 4.33
C GLY A 246 -9.52 9.02 4.57
N LEU A 247 -9.60 9.82 5.64
CA LEU A 247 -10.77 10.67 5.92
C LEU A 247 -10.94 11.76 4.85
N LEU A 248 -9.85 12.38 4.40
CA LEU A 248 -9.88 13.35 3.29
C LEU A 248 -10.38 12.70 1.99
N ASN A 249 -10.01 11.44 1.72
CA ASN A 249 -10.51 10.75 0.55
C ASN A 249 -12.01 10.46 0.64
N VAL A 250 -12.54 10.15 1.84
CA VAL A 250 -14.00 10.01 2.03
C VAL A 250 -14.72 11.32 1.68
N LEU A 251 -14.16 12.48 2.07
CA LEU A 251 -14.71 13.78 1.68
C LEU A 251 -14.58 14.04 0.17
N ALA A 252 -13.48 13.64 -0.45
CA ALA A 252 -13.30 13.74 -1.89
C ALA A 252 -14.30 12.85 -2.65
N VAL A 253 -14.59 11.65 -2.16
CA VAL A 253 -15.63 10.76 -2.71
C VAL A 253 -17.00 11.42 -2.63
N TRP A 254 -17.32 12.09 -1.52
CA TRP A 254 -18.55 12.87 -1.41
C TRP A 254 -18.61 13.99 -2.46
N ASP A 255 -17.54 14.78 -2.62
CA ASP A 255 -17.48 15.84 -3.66
C ASP A 255 -17.57 15.27 -5.09
N ALA A 256 -17.08 14.05 -5.31
CA ALA A 256 -17.26 13.32 -6.57
C ALA A 256 -18.72 12.91 -6.80
N PHE A 257 -19.43 12.51 -5.75
CA PHE A 257 -20.82 12.05 -5.83
C PHE A 257 -21.81 13.20 -6.05
N ASP A 258 -21.86 14.19 -5.16
CA ASP A 258 -22.91 15.25 -5.20
C ASP A 258 -22.64 16.34 -6.24
N GLY A 259 -21.40 16.48 -6.71
CA GLY A 259 -21.02 17.60 -7.56
C GLY A 259 -20.60 18.86 -6.78
N PRO A 260 -20.18 19.94 -7.48
CA PRO A 260 -19.72 21.16 -6.82
C PRO A 260 -20.87 21.84 -6.05
N ALA A 261 -20.60 22.26 -4.80
CA ALA A 261 -21.53 23.02 -3.97
C ALA A 261 -21.86 24.44 -4.52
N TYR A 262 -21.11 24.94 -5.50
CA TYR A 262 -21.32 26.24 -6.12
C TYR A 262 -21.94 26.08 -7.50
N GLY A 263 -23.27 26.12 -7.54
CA GLY A 263 -24.07 26.09 -8.78
C GLY A 263 -25.39 26.86 -8.66
N TYR A 264 -25.56 27.70 -7.64
CA TYR A 264 -26.61 28.72 -7.65
C TYR A 264 -25.95 30.02 -8.08
N GLY A 265 -26.16 30.38 -9.35
CA GLY A 265 -25.84 31.73 -9.81
C GLY A 265 -26.67 32.71 -8.98
N TYR A 266 -26.01 33.58 -8.22
CA TYR A 266 -26.59 34.89 -8.01
C TYR A 266 -26.43 35.58 -9.36
N ASP A 267 -27.54 35.68 -10.08
CA ASP A 267 -27.62 36.51 -11.26
C ASP A 267 -27.07 37.90 -10.88
N SER A 268 -26.09 38.37 -11.62
CA SER A 268 -25.81 39.80 -11.69
C SER A 268 -27.04 40.43 -12.34
N GLU A 269 -28.03 40.80 -11.54
CA GLU A 269 -29.06 41.77 -11.91
C GLU A 269 -28.35 43.10 -12.19
N SER A 270 -27.99 43.29 -13.45
CA SER A 270 -27.69 44.61 -13.98
C SER A 270 -28.18 44.67 -15.41
N ASP A 271 -29.50 44.54 -15.59
CA ASP A 271 -30.22 44.98 -16.78
C ASP A 271 -31.70 45.09 -16.39
N GLU A 272 -32.12 46.28 -15.95
CA GLU A 272 -33.46 46.89 -16.13
C GLU A 272 -33.67 47.98 -15.07
N ASP A 273 -33.37 49.24 -15.41
CA ASP A 273 -34.31 50.35 -15.23
C ASP A 273 -33.75 51.61 -15.92
N ASP A 274 -34.07 51.80 -17.21
CA ASP A 274 -34.20 53.16 -17.74
C ASP A 274 -35.70 53.38 -17.93
N THR A 275 -36.30 53.91 -16.86
CA THR A 275 -37.71 54.22 -16.77
C THR A 275 -38.02 55.41 -17.65
N ASP A 276 -38.92 55.19 -18.60
CA ASP A 276 -39.68 56.19 -19.34
C ASP A 276 -40.26 57.26 -18.39
N LEU A 277 -39.62 58.43 -18.33
CA LEU A 277 -40.21 59.66 -17.84
C LEU A 277 -39.74 60.84 -18.70
N ASP A 278 -40.41 61.06 -19.83
CA ASP A 278 -40.78 62.42 -20.25
C ASP A 278 -41.83 62.41 -21.37
N ARG A 279 -43.02 62.94 -21.06
CA ARG A 279 -43.90 63.64 -22.00
C ARG A 279 -43.87 65.11 -21.57
N PRO A 280 -43.73 66.08 -22.48
CA PRO A 280 -44.71 66.37 -23.53
C PRO A 280 -44.01 66.58 -24.89
N GLU A 281 -44.61 66.86 -26.05
CA GLU A 281 -45.74 67.70 -26.39
C GLU A 281 -46.12 67.38 -27.85
N THR A 282 -47.31 67.81 -28.23
CA THR A 282 -47.96 67.74 -29.54
C THR A 282 -47.09 68.15 -30.73
N ASP A 283 -47.21 67.45 -31.86
CA ASP A 283 -47.52 68.07 -33.16
C ASP A 283 -47.84 67.02 -34.24
N GLU A 284 -49.07 67.09 -34.75
CA GLU A 284 -49.51 66.46 -35.99
C GLU A 284 -48.87 67.18 -37.18
N VAL A 285 -48.01 66.51 -37.97
CA VAL A 285 -47.72 66.92 -39.35
C VAL A 285 -47.53 65.70 -40.27
N GLU A 286 -48.61 65.39 -40.98
CA GLU A 286 -48.66 65.18 -42.43
C GLU A 286 -47.79 64.07 -43.07
N ARG A 287 -48.42 62.93 -43.39
CA ARG A 287 -48.09 62.11 -44.58
C ARG A 287 -49.36 61.55 -45.22
N GLN A 288 -49.96 62.32 -46.13
CA GLN A 288 -50.91 61.80 -47.12
C GLN A 288 -50.26 61.84 -48.51
N THR A 289 -49.61 60.74 -48.86
CA THR A 289 -49.31 60.33 -50.24
C THR A 289 -49.40 58.80 -50.20
N VAL A 290 -50.29 58.15 -50.98
CA VAL A 290 -50.01 57.67 -52.34
C VAL A 290 -51.32 57.13 -52.98
N ALA A 291 -51.49 57.42 -54.29
CA ALA A 291 -52.29 56.74 -55.34
C ALA A 291 -53.82 56.81 -55.25
N THR A 292 -54.61 57.44 -56.15
CA THR A 292 -54.62 57.56 -57.64
C THR A 292 -54.69 56.22 -58.39
N SER A 293 -55.69 56.15 -59.28
CA SER A 293 -56.11 55.08 -60.22
C SER A 293 -57.07 54.04 -59.59
N ALA A 294 -58.25 53.77 -60.13
CA ALA A 294 -58.95 54.21 -61.35
C ALA A 294 -60.47 54.12 -61.14
#